data_AF-A0AA37BL97-F1
#
_entry.id   AF-A0AA37BL97-F1
#
_cell.length_a   1.000
_cell.length_b   1.000
_cell.length_c   1.000
_cell.angle_alpha   90.00
_cell.angle_beta   90.00
_cell.angle_gamma   90.00
#
_symmetry.space_group_name_H-M   'P 1'
#
loop_
_entity.id
_entity.type
_entity.pdbx_description
1 polymer ?
#
loop_
_entity_poly.entity_id
_entity_poly.type
_entity_poly.pdbx_seq_one_letter_code
_entity_poly.pdbx_strand_id
1 'polypeptide(L)' 'MGEFTTTIEHRLDQAYKNLQEARSTGDDYFADTLTAEIEDLRRLATDNGIPLQP' A
#
# COMPACT_ATOMS: atom_id res chain seq x y z
N MET A 1 5.38 -20.10 4.37
CA MET A 1 5.89 -18.74 4.10
C MET A 1 4.99 -18.08 3.06
N GLY A 2 3.79 -17.63 3.44
CA GLY A 2 2.81 -17.13 2.45
C GLY A 2 1.74 -16.21 3.04
N GLU A 3 1.45 -16.34 4.33
CA GLU A 3 0.48 -15.48 5.01
C GLU A 3 0.95 -14.02 5.11
N PHE A 4 2.24 -13.80 5.42
CA PHE A 4 2.83 -12.46 5.50
C PHE A 4 2.84 -11.74 4.15
N THR A 5 3.23 -12.44 3.08
CA THR A 5 3.23 -11.92 1.70
C THR A 5 1.82 -11.57 1.24
N THR A 6 0.87 -12.49 1.43
CA THR A 6 -0.55 -12.26 1.09
C THR A 6 -1.13 -11.07 1.86
N THR A 7 -0.72 -10.88 3.12
CA THR A 7 -1.18 -9.76 3.95
C THR A 7 -0.63 -8.43 3.47
N ILE A 8 0.64 -8.36 3.06
CA ILE A 8 1.24 -7.13 2.52
C ILE A 8 0.62 -6.78 1.17
N GLU A 9 0.49 -7.75 0.26
CA GLU A 9 -0.13 -7.54 -1.05
C GLU A 9 -1.58 -7.06 -0.91
N HIS A 10 -2.36 -7.69 -0.03
CA HIS A 10 -3.73 -7.27 0.25
C HIS A 10 -3.78 -5.85 0.82
N ARG A 11 -2.90 -5.50 1.76
CA ARG A 11 -2.85 -4.14 2.32
C ARG A 11 -2.46 -3.10 1.29
N LEU A 12 -1.49 -3.40 0.43
CA LEU A 12 -1.11 -2.52 -0.67
C LEU A 12 -2.28 -2.28 -1.63
N ASP A 13 -2.96 -3.34 -2.08
CA ASP A 13 -4.14 -3.22 -2.95
C ASP A 13 -5.24 -2.34 -2.32
N GLN A 14 -5.52 -2.54 -1.03
CA GLN A 14 -6.49 -1.72 -0.31
C GLN A 14 -6.03 -0.27 -0.20
N ALA A 15 -4.77 -0.01 0.14
CA ALA A 15 -4.23 1.35 0.22
C ALA A 15 -4.27 2.06 -1.13
N TYR A 16 -3.99 1.37 -2.25
CA TYR A 16 -4.11 1.94 -3.60
C TYR A 16 -5.56 2.28 -3.96
N LYS A 17 -6.53 1.42 -3.64
CA LYS A 17 -7.96 1.69 -3.87
C LYS A 17 -8.43 2.90 -3.07
N ASN A 18 -8.08 2.93 -1.78
CA ASN A 18 -8.41 4.05 -0.90
C ASN A 18 -7.73 5.34 -1.37
N LEU A 19 -6.50 5.26 -1.89
CA LEU A 19 -5.78 6.44 -2.40
C LEU A 19 -6.47 7.02 -3.62
N GLN A 20 -6.93 6.15 -4.54
CA GLN A 20 -7.68 6.57 -5.69
C GLN A 20 -9.02 7.21 -5.30
N GLU A 21 -9.70 6.66 -4.29
CA GLU A 21 -10.93 7.22 -3.75
C GLU A 21 -10.67 8.58 -3.08
N ALA A 22 -9.68 8.67 -2.19
CA ALA A 22 -9.27 9.91 -1.53
C ALA A 22 -8.94 11.03 -2.51
N ARG A 23 -8.20 10.71 -3.58
CA ARG A 23 -7.92 11.67 -4.67
C ARG A 23 -9.17 12.07 -5.44
N SER A 24 -10.14 11.16 -5.59
CA SER A 24 -11.40 11.44 -6.29
C SER A 24 -12.36 12.28 -5.45
N THR A 25 -12.33 12.14 -4.13
CA THR A 25 -13.14 12.92 -3.18
C THR A 25 -12.50 14.26 -2.83
N GLY A 26 -11.22 14.47 -3.17
CA GLY A 26 -10.45 15.66 -2.84
C GLY A 26 -9.93 15.68 -1.40
N ASP A 27 -9.77 14.50 -0.79
CA ASP A 27 -9.20 14.34 0.54
C ASP A 27 -7.67 14.23 0.44
N ASP A 28 -7.02 15.39 0.26
CA ASP A 28 -5.56 15.48 0.08
C ASP A 28 -4.78 14.96 1.30
N TYR A 29 -5.30 15.17 2.51
CA TYR A 29 -4.66 14.69 3.74
C TYR A 29 -4.68 13.16 3.84
N PHE A 30 -5.84 12.55 3.54
CA PHE A 30 -5.95 11.10 3.53
C PHE A 30 -5.13 10.49 2.39
N ALA A 31 -5.09 11.15 1.22
CA ALA A 31 -4.26 10.73 0.10
C ALA A 31 -2.75 10.77 0.43
N ASP A 32 -2.26 11.80 1.13
CA ASP A 32 -0.87 11.88 1.58
C ASP A 32 -0.54 10.77 2.59
N THR A 33 -1.44 10.55 3.55
CA THR A 33 -1.32 9.48 4.55
C THR A 33 -1.22 8.09 3.90
N LEU A 34 -2.09 7.81 2.93
CA LEU A 34 -2.10 6.54 2.19
C LEU A 34 -0.87 6.38 1.30
N THR A 35 -0.37 7.48 0.73
CA THR A 35 0.87 7.45 -0.07
C THR A 35 2.05 7.04 0.81
N ALA A 36 2.19 7.63 2.00
CA ALA A 36 3.23 7.25 2.96
C ALA A 36 3.10 5.77 3.40
N GLU A 37 1.88 5.32 3.71
CA GLU A 37 1.62 3.92 4.07
C GLU A 37 2.02 2.93 2.97
N ILE A 38 1.71 3.25 1.70
CA ILE A 38 2.13 2.44 0.55
C ILE A 38 3.65 2.36 0.46
N GLU A 39 4.36 3.46 0.66
CA GLU A 39 5.82 3.46 0.64
C GLU A 39 6.43 2.60 1.75
N ASP A 40 5.89 2.68 2.97
CA ASP A 40 6.31 1.84 4.09
C ASP A 40 6.02 0.36 3.83
N LEU A 41 4.84 0.02 3.30
CA LEU A 41 4.51 -1.35 2.94
C LEU A 41 5.41 -1.89 1.82
N ARG A 42 5.76 -1.07 0.82
CA ARG A 42 6.71 -1.46 -0.24
C ARG A 42 8.11 -1.70 0.31
N ARG A 43 8.58 -0.86 1.25
CA ARG A 43 9.84 -1.08 1.94
C ARG A 43 9.83 -2.35 2.76
N LEU A 44 8.78 -2.58 3.55
CA LEU A 44 8.60 -3.79 4.35
C LEU A 44 8.64 -5.04 3.46
N ALA A 45 7.94 -5.01 2.32
CA ALA A 45 7.96 -6.10 1.35
C ALA A 45 9.38 -6.36 0.83
N THR A 46 10.07 -5.30 0.42
CA THR A 46 11.44 -5.37 -0.11
C THR A 46 12.42 -5.92 0.93
N ASP A 47 12.33 -5.44 2.17
CA ASP A 47 13.15 -5.89 3.30
C ASP A 47 12.95 -7.38 3.62
N ASN A 48 11.71 -7.86 3.46
CA ASN A 48 11.34 -9.26 3.65
C ASN A 48 11.54 -10.12 2.38
N GLY A 49 12.10 -9.56 1.30
CA GLY A 49 12.35 -10.27 0.04
C GLY A 49 11.08 -10.63 -0.75
N ILE A 50 9.98 -9.92 -0.53
CA ILE A 50 8.72 -10.10 -1.24
C ILE A 50 8.77 -9.34 -2.57
N PRO A 51 8.64 -10.04 -3.72
CA PRO A 51 8.58 -9.40 -5.01
C PRO A 51 7.20 -8.73 -5.19
N LEU A 52 7.15 -7.41 -5.05
CA LEU A 52 5.96 -6.65 -5.41
C LEU A 52 5.94 -6.44 -6.93
N GLN A 53 4.83 -6.80 -7.58
CA GLN A 53 4.65 -6.49 -8.99
C GLN A 53 4.52 -4.96 -9.20
N PRO A 54 5.15 -4.41 -10.24
CA PRO A 54 5.12 -2.98 -10.56
C PRO A 54 3.75 -2.50 -11.08
#